data_AF-A0A258DNX5-F1
#
_entry.id   AF-A0A258DNX5-F1
#
_cell.length_a   1.000
_cell.length_b   1.000
_cell.length_c   1.000
_cell.angle_alpha   90.00
_cell.angle_beta   90.00
_cell.angle_gamma   90.00
#
_symmetry.space_group_name_H-M   'P 1'
#
loop_
_entity.id
_entity.type
_entity.pdbx_description
1 polymer ?
#
loop_
_entity_poly.entity_id
_entity_poly.type
_entity_poly.pdbx_seq_one_letter_code
_entity_poly.pdbx_strand_id
1 'polypeptide(L)'
;MAHGDLAALEDLYRLTSPRLFGTALRILRKSDLAVEVVRALYVRMRGEADAISRMDDPLAWMVGRAREAALDLCRADPDADVSLDPFEVSEDVEDPLATTERSAQLLALLTCLGHLSQERRRMVLLAYYDGWSREALSVYFDAPAHAVNTWLWRSISELDECLGR
;
A
#
# COMPACT_ATOMS: atom_id res chain seq x y z
N MET A 1 -0.96 9.44 34.01
CA MET A 1 -0.29 9.25 32.70
C MET A 1 -1.24 8.54 31.75
N ALA A 2 -2.25 9.24 31.21
CA ALA A 2 -3.28 8.65 30.34
C ALA A 2 -3.85 9.63 29.29
N HIS A 3 -3.66 10.94 29.48
CA HIS A 3 -4.14 11.97 28.54
C HIS A 3 -3.17 12.23 27.38
N GLY A 4 -1.85 12.13 27.63
CA GLY A 4 -0.85 12.36 26.57
C GLY A 4 -0.86 11.28 25.48
N ASP A 5 -1.20 10.05 25.86
CA ASP A 5 -1.24 8.89 24.96
C ASP A 5 -2.49 8.92 24.04
N LEU A 6 -3.61 9.44 24.55
CA LEU A 6 -4.84 9.60 23.76
C LEU A 6 -4.70 10.72 22.70
N ALA A 7 -4.12 11.87 23.08
CA ALA A 7 -3.92 12.99 22.17
C ALA A 7 -2.88 12.67 21.08
N ALA A 8 -1.79 11.98 21.43
CA ALA A 8 -0.80 11.52 20.46
C ALA A 8 -1.40 10.53 19.45
N LEU A 9 -2.27 9.61 19.92
CA LEU A 9 -2.98 8.68 19.04
C LEU A 9 -3.99 9.39 18.13
N GLU A 10 -4.69 10.41 18.63
CA GLU A 10 -5.64 11.19 17.85
C GLU A 10 -4.94 11.96 16.71
N ASP A 11 -3.80 12.59 17.00
CA ASP A 11 -2.99 13.25 15.98
C ASP A 11 -2.44 12.26 14.96
N LEU A 12 -1.93 11.11 15.40
CA LEU A 12 -1.49 10.03 14.52
C LEU A 12 -2.64 9.57 13.61
N TYR A 13 -3.82 9.34 14.17
CA TYR A 13 -5.02 8.95 13.44
C TYR A 13 -5.38 9.99 12.37
N ARG A 14 -5.48 11.26 12.75
CA ARG A 14 -5.83 12.35 11.83
C ARG A 14 -4.86 12.47 10.66
N LEU A 15 -3.56 12.30 10.91
CA LEU A 15 -2.52 12.45 9.89
C LEU A 15 -2.39 11.23 8.96
N THR A 16 -2.74 10.03 9.43
CA THR A 16 -2.39 8.78 8.73
C THR A 16 -3.58 7.96 8.27
N SER A 17 -4.76 8.12 8.89
CA SER A 17 -5.95 7.33 8.56
C SER A 17 -6.40 7.46 7.11
N PRO A 18 -6.32 8.62 6.41
CA PRO A 18 -6.71 8.68 5.00
C PRO A 18 -5.82 7.80 4.12
N ARG A 19 -4.52 7.73 4.42
CA ARG A 19 -3.56 6.90 3.68
C ARG A 19 -3.82 5.41 3.91
N LEU A 20 -4.00 5.01 5.17
CA LEU A 20 -4.30 3.61 5.49
C LEU A 20 -5.63 3.16 4.91
N PHE A 21 -6.64 4.02 4.95
CA PHE A 21 -7.94 3.78 4.35
C PHE A 21 -7.84 3.63 2.84
N GLY A 22 -7.15 4.55 2.15
CA GLY A 22 -6.94 4.46 0.70
C GLY A 22 -6.22 3.18 0.29
N THR A 23 -5.20 2.75 1.04
CA THR A 23 -4.51 1.47 0.81
C THR A 23 -5.46 0.28 0.97
N ALA A 24 -6.24 0.21 2.05
CA ALA A 24 -7.17 -0.88 2.28
C ALA A 24 -8.31 -0.89 1.25
N LEU A 25 -8.86 0.28 0.92
CA LEU A 25 -9.94 0.44 -0.07
C LEU A 25 -9.52 -0.03 -1.46
N ARG A 26 -8.29 0.28 -1.88
CA ARG A 26 -7.76 -0.16 -3.18
C ARG A 26 -7.75 -1.68 -3.32
N ILE A 27 -7.42 -2.38 -2.23
CA ILE A 27 -7.27 -3.84 -2.20
C ILE A 27 -8.64 -4.51 -2.05
N LEU A 28 -9.45 -4.02 -1.11
CA LEU A 28 -10.71 -4.64 -0.73
C LEU A 28 -11.88 -4.26 -1.64
N ARG A 29 -11.80 -3.10 -2.31
CA ARG A 29 -12.88 -2.48 -3.12
C ARG A 29 -14.23 -2.34 -2.39
N LYS A 30 -14.22 -2.49 -1.05
CA LYS A 30 -15.36 -2.45 -0.15
C LYS A 30 -15.06 -1.48 0.99
N SER A 31 -15.78 -0.36 1.01
CA SER A 31 -15.49 0.75 1.94
C SER A 31 -15.74 0.38 3.41
N ASP A 32 -16.75 -0.42 3.67
CA ASP A 32 -17.08 -1.00 4.98
C ASP A 32 -15.93 -1.86 5.52
N LEU A 33 -15.39 -2.77 4.71
CA LEU A 33 -14.24 -3.59 5.09
C LEU A 33 -12.97 -2.75 5.29
N ALA A 34 -12.74 -1.75 4.44
CA ALA A 34 -11.60 -0.85 4.58
C ALA A 34 -11.65 -0.04 5.90
N VAL A 35 -12.83 0.45 6.30
CA VAL A 35 -13.03 1.12 7.60
C VAL A 35 -12.72 0.16 8.75
N GLU A 36 -13.18 -1.09 8.66
CA GLU A 36 -12.94 -2.11 9.69
C GLU A 36 -11.45 -2.42 9.85
N VAL A 37 -10.73 -2.63 8.74
CA VAL A 37 -9.27 -2.86 8.75
C VAL A 37 -8.54 -1.72 9.43
N VAL A 38 -8.82 -0.47 9.04
CA VAL A 38 -8.16 0.70 9.64
C VAL A 38 -8.46 0.80 11.14
N ARG A 39 -9.72 0.61 11.54
CA ARG A 39 -10.12 0.64 12.94
C ARG A 39 -9.39 -0.44 13.76
N ALA A 40 -9.37 -1.68 13.27
CA ALA A 40 -8.70 -2.79 13.94
C ALA A 40 -7.19 -2.54 14.10
N LEU A 41 -6.55 -1.91 13.11
CA LEU A 41 -5.15 -1.54 13.19
C LEU A 41 -4.89 -0.50 14.28
N TYR A 42 -5.66 0.58 14.36
CA TYR A 42 -5.48 1.59 15.41
C TYR A 42 -5.73 1.03 16.81
N VAL A 43 -6.70 0.11 16.96
CA VAL A 43 -6.91 -0.58 18.24
C VAL A 43 -5.66 -1.38 18.65
N ARG A 44 -5.00 -2.06 17.70
CA ARG A 44 -3.74 -2.77 17.96
C ARG A 44 -2.59 -1.81 18.25
N MET A 45 -2.43 -0.76 17.44
CA MET A 45 -1.33 0.21 17.54
C MET A 45 -1.37 1.08 18.79
N ARG A 46 -2.53 1.22 19.44
CA ARG A 46 -2.65 1.96 20.71
C ARG A 46 -1.67 1.47 21.78
N GLY A 47 -1.36 0.18 21.82
CA GLY A 47 -0.38 -0.38 22.76
C GLY A 47 1.08 -0.24 22.32
N GLU A 48 1.32 0.24 21.09
CA GLU A 48 2.62 0.28 20.44
C GLU A 48 3.05 1.73 20.10
N ALA A 49 2.31 2.76 20.56
CA ALA A 49 2.52 4.15 20.18
C ALA A 49 3.96 4.64 20.41
N ASP A 50 4.54 4.31 21.57
CA ASP A 50 5.93 4.62 21.91
C ASP A 50 6.95 3.90 21.01
N ALA A 51 6.63 2.68 20.56
CA ALA A 51 7.50 1.94 19.65
C ALA A 51 7.42 2.53 18.24
N ILE A 52 6.22 2.88 17.78
CA ILE A 52 5.95 3.53 16.49
C ILE A 52 6.67 4.88 16.42
N SER A 53 6.67 5.68 17.49
CA SER A 53 7.33 6.99 17.51
C SER A 53 8.86 6.91 17.42
N ARG A 54 9.45 5.72 17.61
CA ARG A 54 10.91 5.47 17.51
C ARG A 54 11.32 4.83 16.17
N MET A 55 10.38 4.56 15.27
CA MET A 55 10.68 4.00 13.96
C MET A 55 11.20 5.10 13.02
N ASP A 56 12.10 4.72 12.11
CA ASP A 56 12.66 5.64 11.10
C ASP A 56 11.59 6.12 10.10
N ASP A 57 10.69 5.22 9.67
CA ASP A 57 9.51 5.56 8.87
C ASP A 57 8.25 4.86 9.42
N PRO A 58 7.58 5.49 10.41
CA PRO A 58 6.37 4.95 11.00
C PRO A 58 5.23 4.80 9.98
N LEU A 59 5.15 5.70 9.00
CA LEU A 59 4.06 5.72 8.04
C LEU A 59 4.17 4.55 7.07
N ALA A 60 5.36 4.29 6.51
CA ALA A 60 5.58 3.16 5.62
C ALA A 60 5.25 1.83 6.32
N TRP A 61 5.65 1.69 7.59
CA TRP A 61 5.29 0.52 8.40
C TRP A 61 3.78 0.37 8.57
N MET A 62 3.07 1.45 8.92
CA MET A 62 1.60 1.42 9.07
C MET A 62 0.89 1.06 7.76
N VAL A 63 1.34 1.62 6.63
CA VAL A 63 0.81 1.29 5.29
C VAL A 63 1.03 -0.19 4.96
N GLY A 64 2.22 -0.71 5.27
CA GLY A 64 2.52 -2.14 5.13
C GLY A 64 1.55 -3.03 5.93
N ARG A 65 1.31 -2.69 7.19
CA ARG A 65 0.39 -3.42 8.08
C ARG A 65 -1.06 -3.34 7.60
N ALA A 66 -1.49 -2.20 7.05
CA ALA A 66 -2.80 -2.05 6.42
C ALA A 66 -2.95 -2.91 5.18
N ARG A 67 -1.93 -2.92 4.33
CA ARG A 67 -1.88 -3.74 3.12
C ARG A 67 -1.93 -5.23 3.46
N GLU A 68 -1.17 -5.69 4.44
CA GLU A 68 -1.16 -7.08 4.90
C GLU A 68 -2.54 -7.50 5.40
N ALA A 69 -3.13 -6.73 6.31
CA ALA A 69 -4.47 -7.02 6.84
C ALA A 69 -5.55 -7.06 5.76
N ALA A 70 -5.49 -6.16 4.77
CA ALA A 70 -6.42 -6.16 3.65
C ALA A 70 -6.26 -7.40 2.75
N LEU A 71 -5.01 -7.79 2.42
CA LEU A 71 -4.77 -9.00 1.64
C LEU A 71 -5.20 -10.27 2.37
N ASP A 72 -4.97 -10.34 3.68
CA ASP A 72 -5.37 -11.50 4.47
C ASP A 72 -6.89 -11.64 4.52
N LEU A 73 -7.62 -10.52 4.59
CA LEU A 73 -9.08 -10.53 4.50
C LEU A 73 -9.57 -11.01 3.12
N CYS A 74 -8.95 -10.54 2.02
CA CYS A 74 -9.24 -11.05 0.67
C CYS A 74 -9.01 -12.56 0.55
N ARG A 75 -7.98 -13.11 1.20
CA ARG A 75 -7.69 -14.55 1.18
C ARG A 75 -8.70 -15.37 1.99
N ALA A 76 -9.29 -14.75 3.02
CA ALA A 76 -10.24 -15.39 3.90
C ALA A 76 -11.68 -15.39 3.35
N ASP A 77 -11.99 -14.53 2.39
CA ASP A 77 -13.32 -14.42 1.78
C ASP A 77 -13.34 -15.12 0.40
N PRO A 78 -13.92 -16.32 0.26
CA PRO A 78 -14.02 -17.03 -1.01
C PRO A 78 -15.07 -16.43 -1.97
N ASP A 79 -16.00 -15.63 -1.45
CA ASP A 79 -17.06 -14.93 -2.21
C ASP A 79 -16.76 -13.43 -2.36
N ALA A 80 -15.63 -12.95 -1.85
CA ALA A 80 -15.04 -11.73 -2.35
C ALA A 80 -14.76 -12.01 -3.82
N ASP A 81 -15.69 -11.58 -4.67
CA ASP A 81 -15.49 -11.36 -6.08
C ASP A 81 -14.35 -10.34 -6.20
N VAL A 82 -13.14 -10.80 -5.92
CA VAL A 82 -11.92 -10.28 -6.49
C VAL A 82 -11.98 -10.77 -7.93
N SER A 83 -12.95 -10.26 -8.68
CA SER A 83 -12.82 -10.12 -10.11
C SER A 83 -11.53 -9.33 -10.26
N LEU A 84 -10.45 -10.08 -10.41
CA LEU A 84 -9.16 -9.63 -10.88
C LEU A 84 -9.36 -9.25 -12.34
N ASP A 85 -10.33 -8.39 -12.64
CA ASP A 85 -10.43 -7.76 -13.94
C ASP A 85 -9.40 -6.61 -13.91
N PRO A 86 -8.28 -6.75 -14.64
CA PRO A 86 -7.26 -5.70 -14.76
C PRO A 86 -7.78 -4.40 -15.37
N PHE A 87 -9.07 -4.32 -15.74
CA PHE A 87 -9.69 -3.17 -16.36
C PHE A 87 -10.71 -2.41 -15.49
N GLU A 88 -11.14 -2.94 -14.33
CA GLU A 88 -11.96 -2.18 -13.38
C GLU A 88 -11.10 -1.40 -12.38
N VAL A 89 -10.29 -0.48 -12.90
CA VAL A 89 -9.77 0.61 -12.07
C VAL A 89 -10.95 1.54 -11.82
N SER A 90 -11.54 1.50 -10.62
CA SER A 90 -12.51 2.52 -10.21
C SER A 90 -11.91 3.91 -10.45
N GLU A 91 -12.42 4.64 -11.44
CA GLU A 91 -12.03 6.02 -11.76
C GLU A 91 -12.31 6.99 -10.60
N ASP A 92 -13.08 6.55 -9.60
CA ASP A 92 -13.47 7.32 -8.40
C ASP A 92 -12.42 7.37 -7.29
N VAL A 93 -11.27 6.70 -7.42
CA VAL A 93 -10.14 6.97 -6.52
C VAL A 93 -9.34 8.10 -7.14
N GLU A 94 -9.53 9.30 -6.59
CA GLU A 94 -8.74 10.50 -6.90
C GLU A 94 -7.26 10.11 -7.01
N ASP A 95 -6.74 10.09 -8.23
CA ASP A 95 -5.36 9.68 -8.50
C ASP A 95 -4.43 10.66 -7.76
N PRO A 96 -3.69 10.23 -6.72
CA PRO A 96 -2.78 11.12 -6.02
C PRO A 96 -1.70 11.67 -6.96
N LEU A 97 -1.44 10.99 -8.09
CA LEU A 97 -0.55 11.41 -9.17
C LEU A 97 -1.16 12.46 -10.12
N ALA A 98 -2.49 12.63 -10.10
CA ALA A 98 -3.22 13.62 -10.91
C ALA A 98 -3.32 14.99 -10.23
N THR A 99 -2.93 15.10 -8.97
CA THR A 99 -2.84 16.40 -8.27
C THR A 99 -1.87 17.32 -9.00
N THR A 100 -2.27 18.58 -9.22
CA THR A 100 -1.56 19.60 -10.01
C THR A 100 -0.16 19.94 -9.46
N GLU A 101 0.14 19.59 -8.21
CA GLU A 101 1.47 19.73 -7.59
C GLU A 101 2.08 18.35 -7.32
N ARG A 102 2.80 17.81 -8.32
CA ARG A 102 3.65 16.64 -8.08
C ARG A 102 4.86 17.09 -7.27
N SER A 103 5.00 16.54 -6.06
CA SER A 103 6.18 16.81 -5.23
C SER A 103 7.47 16.43 -5.98
N ALA A 104 8.58 17.09 -5.64
CA ALA A 104 9.88 16.75 -6.23
C ALA A 104 10.23 15.25 -6.02
N GLN A 105 9.85 14.70 -4.87
CA GLN A 105 9.98 13.28 -4.56
C GLN A 105 9.16 12.40 -5.51
N LEU A 106 7.93 12.79 -5.83
CA LEU A 106 7.10 12.04 -6.76
C LEU A 106 7.67 12.09 -8.18
N LEU A 107 8.17 13.25 -8.63
CA LEU A 107 8.80 13.37 -9.94
C LEU A 107 10.08 12.52 -10.05
N ALA A 108 10.89 12.49 -9.00
CA ALA A 108 12.07 11.62 -8.93
C ALA A 108 11.66 10.13 -9.01
N LEU A 109 10.64 9.71 -8.26
CA LEU A 109 10.12 8.34 -8.32
C LEU A 109 9.61 7.98 -9.72
N LEU A 110 8.83 8.86 -10.35
CA LEU A 110 8.32 8.63 -11.72
C LEU A 110 9.45 8.51 -12.74
N THR A 111 10.51 9.29 -12.56
CA THR A 111 11.72 9.21 -13.40
C THR A 111 12.42 7.86 -13.21
N CYS A 112 12.65 7.44 -11.96
CA CYS A 112 13.27 6.15 -11.64
C CYS A 112 12.42 4.95 -12.10
N LEU A 113 11.09 5.03 -11.99
CA LEU A 113 10.18 4.04 -12.58
C LEU A 113 10.34 3.94 -14.10
N GLY A 114 10.66 5.05 -14.77
CA GLY A 114 10.97 5.08 -16.20
C GLY A 114 12.24 4.34 -16.61
N HIS A 115 13.16 4.08 -15.68
CA HIS A 115 14.38 3.30 -15.94
C HIS A 115 14.13 1.78 -15.90
N LEU A 116 13.05 1.33 -15.26
CA LEU A 116 12.67 -0.08 -15.26
C LEU A 116 12.15 -0.49 -16.64
N SER A 117 12.32 -1.77 -16.99
CA SER A 117 11.64 -2.34 -18.15
C SER A 117 10.12 -2.19 -18.03
N GLN A 118 9.41 -2.11 -19.16
CA GLN A 118 7.96 -1.89 -19.18
C GLN A 118 7.19 -2.91 -18.33
N GLU A 119 7.58 -4.19 -18.40
CA GLU A 119 6.97 -5.26 -17.61
C GLU A 119 7.23 -5.10 -16.10
N ARG A 120 8.48 -4.82 -15.69
CA ARG A 120 8.83 -4.62 -14.27
C ARG A 120 8.13 -3.39 -13.70
N ARG A 121 8.09 -2.28 -14.44
CA ARG A 121 7.34 -1.08 -14.05
C ARG A 121 5.86 -1.40 -13.86
N ARG A 122 5.24 -2.13 -14.80
CA ARG A 122 3.83 -2.53 -14.69
C ARG A 122 3.60 -3.41 -13.47
N MET A 123 4.47 -4.37 -13.22
CA MET A 123 4.40 -5.27 -12.06
C MET A 123 4.48 -4.50 -10.73
N VAL A 124 5.39 -3.54 -10.63
CA VAL A 124 5.51 -2.67 -9.44
C VAL A 124 4.24 -1.85 -9.22
N LEU A 125 3.70 -1.24 -10.28
CA LEU A 125 2.46 -0.47 -10.19
C LEU A 125 1.28 -1.35 -9.77
N LEU A 126 1.07 -2.51 -10.41
CA LEU A 126 0.00 -3.41 -10.02
C LEU A 126 0.13 -3.85 -8.56
N ALA A 127 1.34 -4.15 -8.09
CA ALA A 127 1.59 -4.63 -6.73
C ALA A 127 1.37 -3.55 -5.64
N TYR A 128 1.89 -2.34 -5.85
CA TYR A 128 1.96 -1.30 -4.81
C TYR A 128 1.00 -0.13 -5.04
N TYR A 129 0.70 0.19 -6.29
CA TYR A 129 -0.32 1.16 -6.64
C TYR A 129 -1.68 0.46 -6.59
N ASP A 130 -1.95 -0.50 -7.48
CA ASP A 130 -3.28 -1.11 -7.61
C ASP A 130 -3.61 -2.16 -6.54
N GLY A 131 -2.65 -2.51 -5.67
CA GLY A 131 -2.88 -3.35 -4.50
C GLY A 131 -2.93 -4.86 -4.79
N TRP A 132 -2.48 -5.30 -5.96
CA TRP A 132 -2.59 -6.70 -6.38
C TRP A 132 -1.83 -7.65 -5.45
N SER A 133 -2.41 -8.83 -5.23
CA SER A 133 -1.75 -9.91 -4.49
C SER A 133 -0.66 -10.56 -5.35
N ARG A 134 0.27 -11.26 -4.70
CA ARG A 134 1.38 -11.93 -5.42
C ARG A 134 0.84 -13.10 -6.25
N GLU A 135 -0.23 -13.72 -5.78
CA GLU A 135 -0.98 -14.77 -6.42
C GLU A 135 -1.68 -14.24 -7.68
N ALA A 136 -2.32 -13.07 -7.61
CA ALA A 136 -2.91 -12.41 -8.76
C ALA A 136 -1.87 -12.03 -9.82
N LEU A 137 -0.73 -11.47 -9.39
CA LEU A 137 0.38 -11.17 -10.29
C LEU A 137 0.98 -12.44 -10.91
N SER A 138 1.05 -13.53 -10.15
CA SER A 138 1.53 -14.83 -10.64
C SER A 138 0.67 -15.34 -11.80
N VAL A 139 -0.66 -15.25 -11.67
CA VAL A 139 -1.60 -15.59 -12.74
C VAL A 139 -1.46 -14.63 -13.93
N TYR A 140 -1.40 -13.31 -13.67
CA TYR A 140 -1.37 -12.29 -14.71
C TYR A 140 -0.11 -12.34 -15.58
N PHE A 141 1.06 -12.54 -14.96
CA PHE A 141 2.34 -12.61 -15.65
C PHE A 141 2.72 -14.04 -16.09
N ASP A 142 1.83 -15.02 -15.89
CA ASP A 142 2.07 -16.44 -16.17
C ASP A 142 3.42 -16.94 -15.62
N ALA A 143 3.69 -16.60 -14.36
CA ALA A 143 4.97 -16.85 -13.71
C ALA A 143 4.76 -17.30 -12.27
N PRO A 144 5.58 -18.22 -11.74
CA PRO A 144 5.47 -18.65 -10.34
C PRO A 144 5.62 -17.48 -9.35
N ALA A 145 4.86 -17.50 -8.24
CA ALA A 145 4.90 -16.46 -7.22
C ALA A 145 6.32 -16.14 -6.67
N HIS A 146 7.21 -17.14 -6.61
CA HIS A 146 8.61 -16.92 -6.21
C HIS A 146 9.40 -16.06 -7.22
N ALA A 147 9.13 -16.22 -8.52
CA ALA A 147 9.75 -15.43 -9.58
C ALA A 147 9.22 -13.98 -9.50
N VAL A 148 7.91 -13.81 -9.36
CA VAL A 148 7.27 -12.49 -9.17
C VAL A 148 7.85 -11.78 -7.95
N ASN A 149 7.97 -12.44 -6.81
CA ASN A 149 8.61 -11.88 -5.61
C ASN A 149 10.06 -11.44 -5.87
N THR A 150 10.83 -12.26 -6.58
CA THR A 150 12.22 -11.95 -6.94
C THR A 150 12.30 -10.72 -7.84
N TRP A 151 11.44 -10.63 -8.85
CA TRP A 151 11.40 -9.50 -9.78
C TRP A 151 10.95 -8.21 -9.08
N LEU A 152 9.95 -8.28 -8.19
CA LEU A 152 9.53 -7.16 -7.37
C LEU A 152 10.66 -6.67 -6.48
N TRP A 153 11.33 -7.57 -5.74
CA TRP A 153 12.43 -7.20 -4.85
C TRP A 153 13.56 -6.51 -5.63
N ARG A 154 13.99 -7.08 -6.75
CA ARG A 154 15.00 -6.46 -7.62
C ARG A 154 14.57 -5.10 -8.16
N SER A 155 13.31 -4.96 -8.55
CA SER A 155 12.78 -3.67 -9.05
C SER A 155 12.78 -2.61 -7.96
N ILE A 156 12.42 -2.97 -6.72
CA ILE A 156 12.48 -2.04 -5.59
C ILE A 156 13.93 -1.65 -5.27
N SER A 157 14.87 -2.60 -5.30
CA SER A 157 16.31 -2.29 -5.13
C SER A 157 16.83 -1.33 -6.19
N GLU A 158 16.47 -1.53 -7.47
CA GLU A 158 16.85 -0.61 -8.55
C GLU A 158 16.25 0.80 -8.37
N LEU A 159 15.02 0.89 -7.84
CA LEU A 159 14.40 2.18 -7.53
C LEU A 159 15.08 2.88 -6.35
N ASP A 160 15.43 2.15 -5.30
CA ASP A 160 16.14 2.68 -4.13
C ASP A 160 17.52 3.22 -4.53
N GLU A 161 18.29 2.47 -5.33
CA GLU A 161 19.57 2.91 -5.90
C GLU A 161 19.43 4.12 -6.84
N CYS A 162 18.28 4.27 -7.51
CA CYS A 162 18.01 5.42 -8.37
C CYS A 162 17.64 6.67 -7.56
N LEU A 163 16.87 6.51 -6.48
CA LEU A 163 16.43 7.61 -5.62
C LEU A 163 17.52 8.09 -4.65
N GLY A 164 18.45 7.20 -4.27
CA GLY A 164 19.61 7.54 -3.46
C GLY A 164 20.75 8.22 -4.23
N ARG A 165 20.60 8.44 -5.54
CA ARG A 165 21.58 9.12 -6.41
C ARG A 165 21.36 10.62 -6.53
#